data_AF-A0A258LHJ0-F1
#
_entry.id   AF-A0A258LHJ0-F1
#
_cell.length_a   1.000
_cell.length_b   1.000
_cell.length_c   1.000
_cell.angle_alpha   90.00
_cell.angle_beta   90.00
_cell.angle_gamma   90.00
#
_symmetry.space_group_name_H-M   'P 1'
#
loop_
_entity.id
_entity.type
_entity.pdbx_description
1 polymer ?
#
loop_
_entity_poly.entity_id
_entity_poly.type
_entity_poly.pdbx_seq_one_letter_code
_entity_poly.pdbx_strand_id
1 'polypeptide(L)'
;MIYLYVAIGGALGSMARFWAANRMAILTGPAFPWGTLLINIIGSFVISFFGMLAGPGMRLGVPYEVRVFVTVGICGGFTTFSSF
;
A
#
# COMPACT_ATOMS: atom_id res chain seq x y z
N MET A 1 11.98 -17.30 2.69
CA MET A 1 11.48 -16.39 3.76
C MET A 1 10.94 -15.08 3.19
N ILE A 2 11.60 -14.44 2.22
CA ILE A 2 11.12 -13.17 1.59
C ILE A 2 9.65 -13.20 1.12
N TYR A 3 9.19 -14.32 0.55
CA TYR A 3 7.80 -14.47 0.11
C TYR A 3 6.78 -14.39 1.25
N LEU A 4 7.13 -14.78 2.48
CA LEU A 4 6.24 -14.63 3.64
C LEU A 4 6.03 -13.15 3.98
N TYR A 5 7.07 -12.33 3.88
CA TYR A 5 6.95 -10.88 4.06
C TYR A 5 6.04 -10.27 3.00
N VAL A 6 6.23 -10.65 1.73
CA VAL A 6 5.33 -10.21 0.64
C VAL A 6 3.89 -10.64 0.93
N ALA A 7 3.68 -11.91 1.31
CA ALA A 7 2.35 -12.47 1.54
C ALA A 7 1.63 -11.78 2.72
N ILE A 8 2.31 -11.62 3.86
CA ILE A 8 1.74 -10.97 5.04
C ILE A 8 1.46 -9.49 4.74
N GLY A 9 2.42 -8.78 4.14
CA GLY A 9 2.23 -7.39 3.74
C GLY A 9 1.08 -7.23 2.76
N GLY A 10 1.00 -8.09 1.74
CA GLY A 10 -0.07 -8.10 0.74
C GLY A 10 -1.44 -8.40 1.33
N ALA A 11 -1.53 -9.35 2.27
CA ALA A 11 -2.76 -9.62 3.00
C ALA A 11 -3.21 -8.39 3.80
N LEU A 12 -2.32 -7.77 4.56
CA LEU A 12 -2.63 -6.55 5.32
C LEU A 12 -3.05 -5.40 4.40
N GLY A 13 -2.30 -5.15 3.33
CA GLY A 13 -2.59 -4.09 2.36
C GLY A 13 -3.93 -4.27 1.67
N SER A 14 -4.22 -5.48 1.17
CA SER A 14 -5.49 -5.79 0.49
C SER A 14 -6.70 -5.75 1.42
N MET A 15 -6.56 -6.19 2.68
CA MET A 15 -7.62 -6.04 3.69
C MET A 15 -7.88 -4.57 4.02
N ALA A 16 -6.83 -3.76 4.20
CA ALA A 16 -6.96 -2.33 4.44
C ALA A 16 -7.60 -1.61 3.25
N ARG A 17 -7.21 -1.96 2.02
CA ARG A 17 -7.84 -1.47 0.78
C ARG A 17 -9.32 -1.78 0.74
N PHE A 18 -9.68 -3.05 0.96
CA PHE A 18 -11.06 -3.50 0.92
C PHE A 18 -11.91 -2.76 1.95
N TRP A 19 -11.40 -2.62 3.18
CA TRP A 19 -12.08 -1.86 4.22
C TRP A 19 -12.24 -0.39 3.84
N ALA A 20 -11.18 0.29 3.40
CA ALA A 20 -11.20 1.71 3.04
C ALA A 20 -12.15 1.99 1.86
N ALA A 21 -12.12 1.17 0.82
CA ALA A 21 -12.99 1.32 -0.34
C ALA A 21 -14.47 1.19 0.05
N ASN A 22 -14.82 0.19 0.87
CA ASN A 22 -16.19 -0.01 1.34
C ASN A 22 -16.65 1.13 2.26
N ARG A 23 -15.79 1.61 3.17
CA ARG A 23 -16.13 2.73 4.04
C ARG A 23 -16.36 4.02 3.26
N MET A 24 -15.52 4.31 2.28
CA MET A 24 -15.71 5.47 1.42
C MET A 24 -16.99 5.37 0.59
N ALA A 25 -17.32 4.20 0.05
CA ALA A 25 -18.57 4.01 -0.68
C ALA A 25 -19.81 4.32 0.17
N ILE A 26 -19.80 3.97 1.47
CA ILE A 26 -20.88 4.30 2.41
C ILE A 26 -20.96 5.82 2.66
N LEU A 27 -19.81 6.49 2.81
CA LEU A 27 -19.74 7.90 3.17
C LEU A 27 -20.03 8.85 2.01
N THR A 28 -19.57 8.51 0.80
CA THR A 28 -19.62 9.40 -0.37
C THR A 28 -20.62 8.96 -1.43
N GLY A 29 -21.20 7.76 -1.29
CA GLY A 29 -22.03 7.15 -2.33
C GLY A 29 -21.21 6.69 -3.56
N PRO A 30 -21.90 6.17 -4.60
CA PRO A 30 -21.27 5.51 -5.74
C PRO A 30 -20.89 6.46 -6.89
N ALA A 31 -21.20 7.74 -6.80
CA ALA A 31 -21.05 8.69 -7.92
C ALA A 31 -19.59 8.90 -8.35
N PHE A 32 -18.64 8.76 -7.42
CA PHE A 32 -17.21 8.93 -7.70
C PHE A 32 -16.38 7.95 -6.85
N PRO A 33 -15.31 7.33 -7.40
CA PRO A 33 -14.52 6.31 -6.72
C PRO A 33 -13.53 6.91 -5.70
N TRP A 34 -14.04 7.67 -4.73
CA TRP A 34 -13.24 8.30 -3.68
C TRP A 34 -12.36 7.31 -2.92
N GLY A 35 -12.87 6.10 -2.68
CA GLY A 35 -12.11 5.01 -2.07
C GLY A 35 -10.85 4.67 -2.87
N THR A 36 -11.01 4.39 -4.17
CA THR A 36 -9.90 4.02 -5.06
C THR A 36 -8.89 5.16 -5.24
N LEU A 37 -9.36 6.41 -5.32
CA LEU A 37 -8.48 7.57 -5.40
C LEU A 37 -7.63 7.71 -4.13
N LEU A 38 -8.27 7.63 -2.95
CA LEU A 38 -7.62 7.86 -1.66
C LEU A 38 -6.57 6.79 -1.35
N ILE A 39 -6.86 5.50 -1.57
CA ILE A 39 -5.87 4.43 -1.34
C ILE A 39 -4.63 4.59 -2.24
N ASN A 40 -4.81 5.03 -3.49
CA ASN A 40 -3.70 5.19 -4.43
C ASN A 40 -2.84 6.42 -4.10
N ILE A 41 -3.45 7.53 -3.67
CA ILE A 41 -2.72 8.72 -3.20
C ILE A 41 -1.91 8.39 -1.96
N ILE A 42 -2.53 7.78 -0.94
CA ILE A 42 -1.86 7.42 0.30
C ILE A 42 -0.76 6.40 0.05
N GLY A 43 -1.04 5.35 -0.73
CA GLY A 43 -0.06 4.32 -1.05
C GLY A 43 1.14 4.86 -1.81
N SER A 44 0.92 5.72 -2.81
CA SER A 44 2.00 6.39 -3.56
C SER A 44 2.87 7.26 -2.66
N PHE A 45 2.24 8.04 -1.76
CA PHE A 45 2.97 8.84 -0.77
C PHE A 45 3.85 7.96 0.14
N VAL A 46 3.30 6.85 0.66
CA VAL A 46 4.06 5.93 1.52
C VAL A 46 5.23 5.30 0.75
N ILE A 47 5.04 4.87 -0.50
CA ILE A 47 6.13 4.33 -1.33
C ILE A 47 7.25 5.35 -1.50
N SER A 48 6.91 6.59 -1.88
CA SER A 48 7.92 7.64 -2.10
C SER A 48 8.64 8.04 -0.82
N PHE A 49 7.91 8.26 0.27
CA PHE A 49 8.48 8.65 1.56
C PHE A 49 9.37 7.54 2.14
N PHE A 50 8.88 6.29 2.12
CA PHE A 50 9.66 5.15 2.57
C PHE A 50 10.88 4.91 1.68
N GLY A 51 10.74 4.99 0.36
CA GLY A 51 11.85 4.86 -0.59
C GLY A 51 12.96 5.88 -0.35
N MET A 52 12.60 7.13 -0.04
CA MET A 52 13.55 8.18 0.31
C MET A 52 14.35 7.88 1.58
N LEU A 53 13.74 7.23 2.58
CA LEU A 53 14.40 6.97 3.87
C LEU A 53 15.12 5.62 3.92
N ALA A 54 14.55 4.61 3.26
CA ALA A 54 14.88 3.20 3.42
C ALA A 54 15.37 2.53 2.12
N GLY A 55 15.56 3.28 1.04
CA GLY A 55 16.14 2.76 -0.20
C GLY A 55 17.55 2.18 -0.03
N PRO A 56 18.07 1.42 -1.02
CA PRO A 56 19.44 0.92 -1.00
C PRO A 56 20.45 2.06 -0.82
N GLY A 57 21.32 1.96 0.19
CA GLY A 57 22.32 3.00 0.49
C GLY A 57 21.76 4.25 1.18
N MET A 58 20.49 4.25 1.59
CA MET A 58 19.86 5.39 2.25
C MET A 58 20.05 5.38 3.77
N ARG A 59 19.71 6.52 4.40
CA ARG A 59 19.99 6.88 5.80
C ARG A 59 19.67 5.81 6.84
N LEU A 60 18.60 5.04 6.67
CA LEU A 60 18.10 4.14 7.71
C LEU A 60 18.65 2.71 7.63
N GLY A 61 19.45 2.35 6.61
CA GLY A 61 20.08 1.02 6.53
C GLY A 61 19.09 -0.15 6.61
N VAL A 62 17.89 0.00 6.03
CA VAL A 62 16.78 -0.94 6.23
C VAL A 62 17.02 -2.27 5.51
N PRO A 63 16.81 -3.43 6.17
CA PRO A 63 16.94 -4.75 5.55
C PRO A 63 16.02 -4.94 4.35
N TYR A 64 16.47 -5.73 3.37
CA TYR A 64 15.73 -5.94 2.12
C TYR A 64 14.32 -6.50 2.35
N GLU A 65 14.17 -7.39 3.32
CA GLU A 65 12.91 -8.03 3.70
C GLU A 65 11.86 -7.00 4.11
N VAL A 66 12.27 -6.01 4.91
CA VAL A 66 11.39 -4.91 5.35
C VAL A 66 11.04 -4.01 4.17
N ARG A 67 11.99 -3.74 3.26
CA ARG A 67 11.68 -2.95 2.07
C ARG A 67 10.60 -3.60 1.22
N VAL A 68 10.76 -4.89 0.92
CA VAL A 68 9.82 -5.66 0.11
C VAL A 68 8.49 -5.84 0.85
N PHE A 69 8.50 -6.05 2.17
CA PHE A 69 7.29 -6.09 3.00
C PHE A 69 6.45 -4.82 2.84
N VAL A 70 7.08 -3.64 2.88
CA VAL A 70 6.38 -2.35 2.77
C VAL A 70 5.98 -2.07 1.32
N THR A 71 6.93 -2.09 0.38
CA THR A 71 6.67 -1.61 -0.99
C THR A 71 5.91 -2.60 -1.85
N VAL A 72 6.31 -3.88 -1.84
CA VAL A 72 5.67 -4.93 -2.65
C VAL A 72 4.48 -5.54 -1.91
N GLY A 73 4.62 -5.78 -0.60
CA GLY A 73 3.56 -6.33 0.23
C GLY A 73 2.45 -5.31 0.52
N ILE A 74 2.64 -4.48 1.54
CA ILE A 74 1.61 -3.54 2.03
C ILE A 74 1.13 -2.62 0.91
N CYS A 75 2.03 -1.84 0.31
CA CYS A 75 1.64 -0.87 -0.69
C CYS A 75 1.12 -1.54 -1.95
N GLY A 76 1.73 -2.64 -2.42
CA GLY A 76 1.24 -3.37 -3.59
C GLY A 76 -0.15 -4.01 -3.41
N GLY A 77 -0.50 -4.44 -2.19
CA GLY A 77 -1.86 -4.91 -1.89
C GLY A 77 -2.86 -3.78 -1.61
N PHE A 78 -2.37 -2.65 -1.09
CA PHE A 78 -3.18 -1.50 -0.69
C PHE A 78 -3.60 -0.63 -1.88
N THR A 79 -2.70 -0.42 -2.84
CA THR A 79 -2.98 0.32 -4.08
C THR A 79 -3.59 -0.61 -5.14
N THR A 80 -4.18 -0.03 -6.19
CA THR A 80 -4.74 -0.83 -7.28
C THR A 80 -4.87 -0.01 -8.55
N PHE A 81 -4.48 -0.63 -9.67
CA PHE A 81 -4.78 -0.13 -11.01
C PHE A 81 -6.04 -0.75 -11.59
N SER A 82 -6.31 -2.04 -11.31
CA SER A 82 -7.45 -2.76 -11.89
C SER A 82 -8.82 -2.30 -11.40
N SER A 83 -8.88 -1.58 -10.28
CA SER A 83 -10.13 -1.01 -9.75
C SER A 83 -10.32 0.47 -10.09
N PHE A 84 -9.36 1.09 -10.78
CA PHE A 84 -9.43 2.47 -11.26
C PHE A 84 -9.96 2.47 -12.70
#